data_AF-A0A9D6R930-F1
#
_entry.id   AF-A0A9D6R930-F1
#
_cell.length_a   1.000
_cell.length_b   1.000
_cell.length_c   1.000
_cell.angle_alpha   90.00
_cell.angle_beta   90.00
_cell.angle_gamma   90.00
#
_symmetry.space_group_name_H-M   'P 1'
#
loop_
_entity.id
_entity.type
_entity.pdbx_description
1 polymer ?
#
loop_
_entity_poly.entity_id
_entity_poly.type
_entity_poly.pdbx_seq_one_letter_code
_entity_poly.pdbx_strand_id
1 'polypeptide(L)'
;MAPEFLDGHIIIVDPAMPPLHGAYVVIDYQGETTFRQFIVEAGRKFLKALNDAYPTVEMVENYSVRGVVVQRASRRRKDHKHYY
;
A
#
# COMPACT_ATOMS: atom_id res chain seq x y z
N MET A 1 -6.52 -6.18 -0.22
CA MET A 1 -5.60 -5.84 -1.33
C MET A 1 -5.57 -6.89 -2.45
N ALA A 2 -6.44 -7.90 -2.41
CA ALA A 2 -6.75 -8.72 -3.58
C ALA A 2 -7.36 -7.83 -4.70
N PRO A 3 -7.16 -8.17 -5.98
CA PRO A 3 -6.49 -9.39 -6.49
C PRO A 3 -4.96 -9.32 -6.53
N GLU A 4 -4.35 -8.13 -6.44
CA GLU A 4 -2.89 -7.98 -6.58
C GLU A 4 -2.12 -8.56 -5.40
N PHE A 5 -2.64 -8.48 -4.18
CA PHE A 5 -2.03 -9.08 -2.99
C PHE A 5 -3.04 -10.01 -2.34
N LEU A 6 -2.81 -11.31 -2.53
CA LEU A 6 -3.62 -12.36 -1.93
C LEU A 6 -3.10 -12.66 -0.51
N ASP A 7 -3.96 -13.29 0.27
CA ASP A 7 -3.59 -13.81 1.58
C ASP A 7 -2.39 -14.78 1.46
N GLY A 8 -1.48 -14.71 2.44
CA GLY A 8 -0.24 -15.49 2.45
C GLY A 8 0.88 -14.97 1.53
N HIS A 9 0.67 -13.89 0.78
CA HIS A 9 1.78 -13.21 0.08
C HIS A 9 2.68 -12.45 1.05
N ILE A 10 3.98 -12.47 0.78
CA ILE A 10 4.97 -11.68 1.49
C ILE A 10 5.20 -10.40 0.71
N ILE A 11 5.15 -9.25 1.38
CA ILE A 11 5.50 -7.95 0.80
C ILE A 11 6.85 -7.50 1.34
N ILE A 12 7.68 -6.94 0.47
CA ILE A 12 8.93 -6.30 0.84
C ILE A 12 8.70 -4.81 0.80
N VAL A 13 8.98 -4.16 1.92
CA VAL A 13 8.71 -2.74 2.16
C VAL A 13 10.04 -2.01 2.29
N ASP A 14 10.23 -0.96 1.52
CA ASP A 14 11.33 -0.02 1.65
C ASP A 14 10.89 1.20 2.49
N PRO A 15 11.43 1.38 3.70
CA PRO A 15 11.09 2.51 4.57
C PRO A 15 11.73 3.84 4.14
N ALA A 16 12.79 3.81 3.31
CA ALA A 16 13.49 5.01 2.88
C ALA A 16 12.81 5.68 1.66
N MET A 17 11.91 4.94 0.98
CA MET A 17 11.25 5.42 -0.22
C MET A 17 10.04 6.31 0.12
N PRO A 18 9.95 7.54 -0.43
CA PRO A 18 8.76 8.37 -0.24
C PRO A 18 7.56 7.79 -1.03
N PRO A 19 6.34 7.85 -0.48
CA PRO A 19 5.16 7.34 -1.16
C PRO A 19 4.78 8.23 -2.35
N LEU A 20 4.74 7.65 -3.54
CA LEU A 20 4.31 8.30 -4.77
C LEU A 20 2.86 7.96 -5.10
N HIS A 21 2.20 8.79 -5.91
CA HIS A 21 0.85 8.49 -6.41
C HIS A 21 0.82 7.10 -7.07
N GLY A 22 -0.13 6.26 -6.67
CA GLY A 22 -0.30 4.90 -7.16
C GLY A 22 0.54 3.84 -6.44
N ALA A 23 1.45 4.26 -5.56
CA ALA A 23 2.31 3.34 -4.81
C ALA A 23 1.53 2.53 -3.78
N TYR A 24 2.00 1.32 -3.51
CA TYR A 24 1.48 0.50 -2.42
C TYR A 24 2.26 0.81 -1.14
N VAL A 25 1.58 1.10 -0.04
CA VAL A 25 2.23 1.60 1.18
C VAL A 25 1.74 0.87 2.42
N VAL A 26 2.65 0.68 3.38
CA VAL A 26 2.30 0.35 4.75
C VAL A 26 2.31 1.63 5.55
N ILE A 27 1.20 1.94 6.21
CA ILE A 27 0.98 3.23 6.83
C ILE A 27 0.22 3.09 8.15
N ASP A 28 0.67 3.85 9.13
CA ASP A 28 -0.03 4.05 10.39
C ASP A 28 -0.94 5.28 10.26
N TYR A 29 -2.24 5.05 10.39
CA TYR A 29 -3.26 6.09 10.34
C TYR A 29 -4.33 5.82 11.40
N GLN A 30 -4.70 6.84 12.18
CA GLN A 30 -5.68 6.72 13.29
C GLN A 30 -5.37 5.60 14.30
N GLY A 31 -4.08 5.35 14.54
CA GLY A 31 -3.64 4.30 15.47
C GLY A 31 -3.69 2.87 14.89
N GLU A 32 -4.06 2.70 13.63
CA GLU A 32 -4.08 1.42 12.93
C GLU A 32 -3.00 1.36 11.84
N THR A 33 -2.25 0.25 11.81
CA THR A 33 -1.34 -0.06 10.71
C THR A 33 -2.12 -0.71 9.58
N THR A 34 -2.21 -0.04 8.43
CA THR A 34 -2.93 -0.54 7.26
C THR A 34 -2.02 -0.69 6.06
N PHE A 35 -2.39 -1.60 5.16
CA PHE A 35 -1.75 -1.81 3.87
C PHE A 35 -2.71 -1.42 2.74
N ARG A 36 -2.43 -0.31 2.05
CA ARG A 36 -3.31 0.29 1.04
C ARG A 36 -2.52 0.92 -0.10
N GLN A 37 -3.21 1.28 -1.17
CA GLN A 37 -2.63 2.07 -2.25
C GLN A 37 -2.73 3.56 -1.90
N PHE A 38 -1.62 4.27 -2.02
CA PHE A 38 -1.52 5.71 -1.80
C PHE A 38 -1.89 6.45 -3.08
N ILE A 39 -3.00 7.18 -3.05
CA ILE A 39 -3.53 7.94 -4.17
C ILE A 39 -3.46 9.43 -3.83
N VAL A 40 -2.98 10.22 -4.78
CA VAL A 40 -2.95 11.69 -4.67
C VAL A 40 -3.80 12.27 -5.80
N GLU A 41 -4.91 12.90 -5.46
CA GLU A 41 -5.85 13.48 -6.43
C GLU A 41 -6.20 14.91 -6.02
N ALA A 42 -6.07 15.87 -6.94
CA ALA A 42 -6.37 17.29 -6.70
C ALA A 42 -5.71 17.86 -5.41
N GLY A 43 -4.49 17.41 -5.10
CA GLY A 43 -3.74 17.83 -3.90
C GLY A 43 -4.14 17.12 -2.60
N ARG A 44 -5.16 16.26 -2.62
CA ARG A 44 -5.61 15.45 -1.48
C ARG A 44 -5.01 14.06 -1.56
N LYS A 45 -4.80 13.44 -0.40
CA LYS A 45 -4.19 12.11 -0.25
C LYS A 45 -5.26 11.12 0.22
N PHE A 46 -5.26 9.94 -0.39
CA PHE A 46 -6.24 8.90 -0.13
C PHE A 46 -5.55 7.54 0.02
N LEU A 47 -6.10 6.71 0.90
CA LEU A 47 -5.74 5.30 1.06
C LEU A 47 -6.84 4.44 0.44
N LYS A 48 -6.58 3.97 -0.77
CA LYS A 48 -7.49 3.14 -1.54
C LYS A 48 -7.15 1.66 -1.35
N ALA A 49 -8.16 0.85 -1.06
CA ALA A 49 -8.02 -0.60 -1.18
C ALA A 49 -8.21 -1.00 -2.64
N LEU A 50 -7.45 -2.00 -3.11
CA LEU A 50 -7.66 -2.56 -4.46
C LEU A 50 -8.96 -3.36 -4.59
N ASN A 51 -9.55 -3.76 -3.47
CA ASN A 51 -10.85 -4.42 -3.45
C ASN A 51 -11.90 -3.34 -3.14
N ASP A 52 -12.79 -3.09 -4.10
CA ASP A 52 -13.85 -2.08 -4.01
C ASP A 52 -14.85 -2.34 -2.87
N ALA A 53 -14.85 -3.55 -2.29
CA ALA A 53 -15.62 -3.86 -1.08
C ALA A 53 -15.17 -3.05 0.15
N TYR A 54 -13.97 -2.45 0.11
CA TYR A 54 -13.44 -1.64 1.20
C TYR A 54 -13.41 -0.16 0.81
N PRO A 55 -13.91 0.75 1.68
CA PRO A 55 -14.00 2.16 1.35
C PRO A 55 -12.62 2.80 1.22
N THR A 56 -12.49 3.74 0.30
CA THR A 56 -11.34 4.66 0.23
C THR A 56 -11.37 5.60 1.42
N VAL A 57 -10.22 5.80 2.05
CA VAL A 57 -10.09 6.70 3.21
C VAL A 57 -9.33 7.94 2.79
N GLU A 58 -9.91 9.12 2.98
CA GLU A 58 -9.19 10.40 2.80
C GLU A 58 -8.27 10.66 4.00
N MET A 59 -7.01 10.98 3.73
CA MET A 59 -6.03 11.24 4.77
C MET A 59 -6.03 12.73 5.11
N VAL A 60 -6.77 13.09 6.15
CA VAL A 60 -6.89 14.48 6.62
C VAL A 60 -6.09 14.76 7.89
N GLU A 61 -5.77 13.73 8.67
CA GLU A 61 -5.02 13.84 9.92
C GLU A 61 -3.54 13.45 9.75
N ASN A 62 -2.77 13.57 10.82
CA ASN A 62 -1.40 13.10 10.86
C ASN A 62 -1.33 11.59 10.59
N TYR A 63 -0.34 11.20 9.81
CA TYR A 63 -0.09 9.83 9.42
C TYR A 63 1.41 9.55 9.45
N SER A 64 1.79 8.29 9.61
CA SER A 64 3.19 7.86 9.51
C SER A 64 3.31 6.76 8.47
N VAL A 65 4.07 7.02 7.41
CA VAL A 65 4.33 6.01 6.38
C VAL A 65 5.49 5.16 6.86
N ARG A 66 5.25 3.86 7.03
CA ARG A 66 6.31 2.90 7.38
C ARG A 66 7.19 2.57 6.18
N GLY A 67 6.63 2.64 4.97
CA GLY A 67 7.39 2.49 3.74
C GLY A 67 6.52 2.13 2.54
N VAL A 68 7.19 2.01 1.40
CA VAL A 68 6.60 1.67 0.10
C VAL A 68 6.87 0.20 -0.21
N VAL A 69 5.87 -0.52 -0.71
CA VAL A 69 6.03 -1.91 -1.16
C VAL A 69 6.76 -1.91 -2.50
N VAL A 70 7.98 -2.45 -2.50
CA VAL A 70 8.83 -2.56 -3.70
C VAL A 70 8.67 -3.92 -4.38
N GLN A 71 8.32 -4.97 -3.62
CA GLN A 71 8.18 -6.31 -4.16
C GLN A 71 7.05 -7.08 -3.47
N ARG A 72 6.39 -7.94 -4.23
CA ARG A 72 5.51 -9.01 -3.77
C ARG A 72 6.17 -10.35 -4.05
N ALA A 73 6.33 -11.16 -3.02
CA ALA A 73 6.79 -12.54 -3.10
C ALA A 73 5.66 -13.51 -2.75
N SER A 74 5.62 -14.64 -3.45
CA SER A 74 4.73 -15.77 -3.17
C SER A 74 5.55 -17.04 -2.97
N ARG A 75 4.87 -18.15 -2.65
CA ARG A 75 5.48 -19.48 -2.50
C ARG A 75 6.24 -19.95 -3.75
N ARG A 76 5.87 -19.49 -4.95
CA ARG A 76 6.58 -19.83 -6.20
C ARG A 76 7.33 -18.60 -6.70
N ARG A 77 8.62 -18.76 -6.99
CA ARG A 77 9.48 -17.65 -7.46
C ARG A 77 8.95 -16.98 -8.72
N LYS A 78 8.29 -17.72 -9.62
CA LYS A 78 7.72 -17.18 -10.87
C LYS A 78 6.63 -16.12 -10.64
N ASP A 79 5.95 -16.15 -9.49
CA ASP A 79 4.85 -15.23 -9.18
C ASP A 79 5.33 -13.97 -8.44
N HIS A 80 6.65 -13.86 -8.23
CA HIS A 80 7.27 -12.68 -7.64
C HIS A 80 7.15 -11.49 -8.60
N LYS A 81 6.78 -10.33 -8.06
CA LYS A 81 6.57 -9.12 -8.85
C LYS A 81 7.28 -7.95 -8.17
N HIS A 82 8.05 -7.21 -8.95
CA HIS A 82 8.66 -5.95 -8.56
C HIS A 82 7.79 -4.80 -9.05
N TYR A 83 7.61 -3.79 -8.19
CA TYR A 83 6.85 -2.58 -8.52
C TYR A 83 7.76 -1.39 -8.82
N TYR A 84 9.03 -1.49 -8.45
CA TYR A 84 10.11 -0.53 -8.67
C TYR A 84 11.40 -1.25 -9.05
#